data_AF-A0A897MXE0-F1
#
_entry.id   AF-A0A897MXE0-F1
#
_cell.length_a   1.000
_cell.length_b   1.000
_cell.length_c   1.000
_cell.angle_alpha   90.00
_cell.angle_beta   90.00
_cell.angle_gamma   90.00
#
_symmetry.space_group_name_H-M   'P 1'
#
loop_
_entity.id
_entity.type
_entity.pdbx_description
1 polymer ?
#
loop_
_entity_poly.entity_id
_entity_poly.type
_entity_poly.pdbx_seq_one_letter_code
_entity_poly.pdbx_strand_id
1 'polypeptide(L)'
;MLGSPSKTTSVNTARSRQPVATGLSCSSASGTYQRLHCAHCSPKPMSSRQQSIARRVAFENKTTGESSANKVDQTPAEDFDTTSSCSECDAKTFTRSPAGEWYCDSCGAIHTQTELKHSEPGWTPREQRRTGPTQSISRFSVGTRVGNDSSETAFWSRYNKRLNHKNRTLRHGLKELRALTSSLEANDTLTEQSAFLFRRVADDGFLVGHSVESMGAACLHVTAREHHVPFPLKQIADESPVSLEKIKNAVSRLLKEYDLQVAPPEPSVFLPRFASEAGLSSETRQCAYHIARAMAEDGKHIGQSPTGVAAAILYGAAKQCGEEVVQEDLASVAFVSVVTLSRQWQTVKSYLDGVENA
;
A
#
# COMPACT_ATOMS: atom_id res chain seq x y z
N MET A 1 -0.81 71.13 -0.55
CA MET A 1 -2.22 70.74 -0.27
C MET A 1 -2.16 69.40 0.46
N LEU A 2 -2.29 69.43 1.80
CA LEU A 2 -3.41 68.86 2.58
C LEU A 2 -3.51 67.32 2.41
N GLY A 3 -3.36 66.46 3.41
CA GLY A 3 -3.16 66.60 4.86
C GLY A 3 -3.00 65.24 5.54
N SER A 4 -2.36 65.24 6.72
CA SER A 4 -2.21 64.17 7.75
C SER A 4 -3.58 63.76 8.38
N PRO A 5 -3.73 62.90 9.45
CA PRO A 5 -2.73 62.36 10.42
C PRO A 5 -2.99 60.96 11.10
N SER A 6 -2.03 60.57 11.98
CA SER A 6 -2.20 59.89 13.31
C SER A 6 -2.46 58.37 13.37
N LYS A 7 -2.03 57.52 14.33
CA LYS A 7 -1.48 57.57 15.72
C LYS A 7 -0.88 56.15 16.03
N THR A 8 0.36 55.96 16.50
CA THR A 8 0.87 55.82 17.91
C THR A 8 0.32 54.67 18.80
N THR A 9 1.21 53.71 19.10
CA THR A 9 1.58 53.04 20.39
C THR A 9 0.57 52.42 21.39
N SER A 10 0.85 51.18 21.81
CA SER A 10 1.08 50.69 23.21
C SER A 10 1.08 49.14 23.19
N VAL A 11 2.11 48.40 23.62
CA VAL A 11 2.70 48.15 24.96
C VAL A 11 1.79 47.37 25.93
N ASN A 12 2.24 46.14 26.19
CA ASN A 12 1.79 45.18 27.21
C ASN A 12 1.69 45.77 28.63
N THR A 13 0.71 45.30 29.40
CA THR A 13 0.89 45.11 30.85
C THR A 13 -0.06 44.06 31.40
N ALA A 14 0.50 43.18 32.22
CA ALA A 14 -0.17 42.13 32.97
C ALA A 14 -1.01 42.68 34.13
N ARG A 15 -2.08 41.96 34.52
CA ARG A 15 -2.43 41.79 35.93
C ARG A 15 -3.36 40.62 36.19
N SER A 16 -2.94 39.81 37.15
CA SER A 16 -3.69 38.82 37.91
C SER A 16 -4.74 39.46 38.82
N ARG A 17 -5.80 38.70 39.15
CA ARG A 17 -6.22 38.37 40.53
C ARG A 17 -7.56 37.60 40.54
N GLN A 18 -7.53 36.42 41.19
CA GLN A 18 -8.62 35.70 41.87
C GLN A 18 -9.30 36.61 42.93
N PRO A 19 -10.48 36.31 43.55
CA PRO A 19 -10.90 35.04 44.19
C PRO A 19 -12.44 34.78 44.07
N VAL A 20 -13.18 33.87 44.72
CA VAL A 20 -13.11 33.12 45.98
C VAL A 20 -13.98 31.86 45.79
N ALA A 21 -13.48 30.70 46.23
CA ALA A 21 -14.31 29.53 46.50
C ALA A 21 -14.60 29.49 48.01
N THR A 22 -15.88 29.43 48.38
CA THR A 22 -16.33 29.03 49.72
C THR A 22 -17.12 27.74 49.57
N GLY A 23 -16.59 26.68 50.17
CA GLY A 23 -17.20 25.35 50.14
C GLY A 23 -18.43 25.24 51.04
N LEU A 24 -19.13 24.12 50.89
CA LEU A 24 -19.77 23.38 51.99
C LEU A 24 -20.09 21.96 51.50
N SER A 25 -19.38 21.02 52.13
CA SER A 25 -19.68 19.62 52.44
C SER A 25 -20.91 18.94 51.83
N CYS A 26 -20.65 17.81 51.17
CA CYS A 26 -21.58 16.68 51.07
C CYS A 26 -21.63 15.95 52.42
N SER A 27 -22.81 15.88 53.02
CA SER A 27 -23.13 14.97 54.12
C SER A 27 -24.25 14.04 53.67
N SER A 28 -23.95 12.75 53.69
CA SER A 28 -24.84 11.61 53.52
C SER A 28 -25.97 11.60 54.55
N ALA A 29 -27.21 11.38 54.12
CA ALA A 29 -28.25 10.72 54.94
C ALA A 29 -29.43 10.23 54.08
N SER A 30 -29.52 8.91 54.01
CA SER A 30 -30.71 8.05 54.05
C SER A 30 -32.08 8.73 54.20
N GLY A 31 -33.07 8.34 53.38
CA GLY A 31 -34.47 8.65 53.66
C GLY A 31 -35.46 8.37 52.54
N THR A 32 -36.07 7.17 52.58
CA THR A 32 -37.48 6.88 52.22
C THR A 32 -38.08 7.50 50.95
N TYR A 33 -38.21 6.67 49.89
CA TYR A 33 -39.11 6.94 48.77
C TYR A 33 -40.57 6.88 49.22
N GLN A 34 -41.18 8.04 49.46
CA GLN A 34 -42.63 8.20 49.51
C GLN A 34 -43.10 8.72 48.15
N ARG A 35 -43.82 7.87 47.39
CA ARG A 35 -44.50 8.27 46.15
C ARG A 35 -45.61 9.27 46.50
N LEU A 36 -45.34 10.55 46.33
CA LEU A 36 -46.38 11.57 46.27
C LEU A 36 -47.04 11.50 44.89
N HIS A 37 -48.24 10.91 44.87
CA HIS A 37 -49.18 11.02 43.76
C HIS A 37 -49.55 12.51 43.59
N CYS A 38 -49.12 13.11 42.48
CA CYS A 38 -49.61 14.41 42.07
C CYS A 38 -51.02 14.25 41.49
N ALA A 39 -52.04 14.66 42.27
CA ALA A 39 -53.46 14.57 41.92
C ALA A 39 -53.93 15.61 40.88
N HIS A 40 -53.06 16.04 39.95
CA HIS A 40 -53.38 17.09 38.97
C HIS A 40 -52.78 16.86 37.57
N CYS A 41 -52.77 15.61 37.09
CA CYS A 41 -52.53 15.34 35.68
C CYS A 41 -53.52 14.28 35.16
N SER A 42 -54.74 14.73 34.83
CA SER A 42 -55.64 13.91 34.02
C SER A 42 -55.17 13.98 32.56
N PRO A 43 -54.90 12.84 31.89
CA PRO A 43 -54.52 12.85 30.48
C PRO A 43 -55.66 13.42 29.64
N LYS A 44 -55.36 14.42 28.81
CA LYS A 44 -56.34 15.00 27.87
C LYS A 44 -56.83 13.90 26.92
N PRO A 45 -58.14 13.87 26.57
CA PRO A 45 -58.65 12.91 25.61
C PRO A 45 -57.99 13.14 24.25
N MET A 46 -57.55 12.04 23.62
CA MET A 46 -56.91 12.06 22.30
C MET A 46 -57.86 12.65 21.24
N SER A 47 -57.33 13.48 20.35
CA SER A 47 -58.12 14.02 19.24
C SER A 47 -58.51 12.90 18.26
N SER A 48 -59.61 13.10 17.53
CA SER A 48 -60.11 12.16 16.51
C SER A 48 -59.05 11.77 15.46
N ARG A 49 -58.06 12.65 15.23
CA ARG A 49 -56.93 12.43 14.32
C ARG A 49 -55.84 11.53 14.90
N GLN A 50 -55.70 11.44 16.22
CA GLN A 50 -54.76 10.53 16.89
C GLN A 50 -55.33 9.11 17.00
N GLN A 51 -56.65 8.97 17.13
CA GLN A 51 -57.34 7.67 17.18
C GLN A 51 -57.33 6.94 15.83
N SER A 52 -57.32 7.67 14.71
CA SER A 52 -57.26 7.08 13.36
C SER A 52 -55.85 6.58 12.99
N ILE A 53 -54.79 7.21 13.49
CA ILE A 53 -53.40 6.76 13.28
C ILE A 53 -53.13 5.49 14.10
N ALA A 54 -53.57 5.43 15.37
CA ALA A 54 -53.42 4.24 16.20
C ALA A 54 -54.17 3.02 15.64
N ARG A 55 -55.35 3.22 15.02
CA ARG A 55 -56.08 2.15 14.33
C ARG A 55 -55.43 1.70 13.02
N ARG A 56 -54.74 2.58 12.28
CA ARG A 56 -53.97 2.19 11.07
C ARG A 56 -52.74 1.36 11.43
N VAL A 57 -51.99 1.77 12.45
CA VAL A 57 -50.80 1.02 12.92
C VAL A 57 -51.18 -0.34 13.50
N ALA A 58 -52.37 -0.47 14.11
CA ALA A 58 -52.88 -1.75 14.60
C ALA A 58 -53.48 -2.65 13.49
N PHE A 59 -53.85 -2.09 12.34
CA PHE A 59 -54.42 -2.82 11.19
C PHE A 59 -53.33 -3.31 10.23
N GLU A 60 -52.27 -2.52 10.01
CA GLU A 60 -51.11 -2.93 9.18
C GLU A 60 -50.30 -4.07 9.81
N ASN A 61 -50.37 -4.25 11.14
CA ASN A 61 -49.69 -5.35 11.81
C ASN A 61 -50.56 -6.64 11.95
N LYS A 62 -51.75 -6.71 11.35
CA LYS A 62 -52.70 -7.83 11.54
C LYS A 62 -53.18 -8.54 10.26
N THR A 63 -52.62 -8.20 9.12
CA THR A 63 -52.81 -8.89 7.83
C THR A 63 -51.43 -8.90 7.15
N THR A 64 -50.68 -9.98 7.01
CA THR A 64 -51.01 -11.39 6.81
C THR A 64 -49.75 -12.20 7.17
N GLY A 65 -49.86 -13.04 8.20
CA GLY A 65 -49.07 -14.27 8.27
C GLY A 65 -49.87 -15.36 7.57
N GLU A 66 -49.31 -15.89 6.49
CA GLU A 66 -49.64 -17.11 5.74
C GLU A 66 -48.64 -17.08 4.56
N SER A 67 -47.75 -18.04 4.28
CA SER A 67 -47.67 -19.45 4.63
C SER A 67 -46.20 -19.88 4.53
N SER A 68 -45.82 -20.89 5.31
CA SER A 68 -44.61 -21.67 5.05
C SER A 68 -44.70 -22.28 3.65
N ALA A 69 -43.93 -21.75 2.70
CA ALA A 69 -43.72 -22.33 1.39
C ALA A 69 -42.30 -22.01 0.94
N ASN A 70 -41.46 -23.06 0.89
CA ASN A 70 -40.15 -23.15 0.27
C ASN A 70 -39.19 -21.99 0.51
N LYS A 71 -38.46 -22.08 1.63
CA LYS A 71 -37.10 -21.53 1.70
C LYS A 71 -36.23 -22.33 0.72
N VAL A 72 -36.27 -21.96 -0.56
CA VAL A 72 -35.23 -22.36 -1.50
C VAL A 72 -33.96 -21.71 -0.96
N ASP A 73 -33.09 -22.49 -0.32
CA ASP A 73 -31.75 -22.05 0.02
C ASP A 73 -31.05 -21.72 -1.30
N GLN A 74 -30.96 -20.43 -1.61
CA GLN A 74 -30.30 -19.93 -2.81
C GLN A 74 -28.80 -19.92 -2.54
N THR A 75 -28.16 -21.08 -2.70
CA THR A 75 -26.70 -21.17 -2.62
C THR A 75 -26.08 -20.63 -3.92
N PRO A 76 -25.04 -19.76 -3.82
CA PRO A 76 -24.21 -19.41 -4.97
C PRO A 76 -23.62 -20.66 -5.63
N ALA A 77 -23.45 -20.65 -6.94
CA ALA A 77 -22.92 -21.79 -7.69
C ALA A 77 -21.49 -22.22 -7.26
N GLU A 78 -20.70 -21.31 -6.70
CA GLU A 78 -19.34 -21.58 -6.20
C GLU A 78 -19.35 -22.39 -4.88
N ASP A 79 -20.39 -22.24 -4.06
CA ASP A 79 -20.49 -22.83 -2.72
C ASP A 79 -21.39 -24.07 -2.67
N PHE A 80 -21.78 -24.61 -3.84
CA PHE A 80 -22.71 -25.75 -3.90
C PHE A 80 -22.04 -27.06 -3.48
N ASP A 81 -22.60 -27.67 -2.44
CA ASP A 81 -22.12 -28.95 -1.93
C ASP A 81 -22.64 -30.13 -2.77
N THR A 82 -21.79 -30.60 -3.69
CA THR A 82 -22.04 -31.79 -4.52
C THR A 82 -22.10 -33.11 -3.75
N THR A 83 -21.78 -33.13 -2.45
CA THR A 83 -21.86 -34.34 -1.62
C THR A 83 -23.23 -34.54 -0.96
N SER A 84 -24.05 -33.48 -0.91
CA SER A 84 -25.43 -33.54 -0.44
C SER A 84 -26.34 -34.30 -1.42
N SER A 85 -27.38 -34.99 -0.94
CA SER A 85 -28.35 -35.63 -1.83
C SER A 85 -29.34 -34.59 -2.38
N CYS A 86 -29.81 -34.81 -3.61
CA CYS A 86 -30.82 -33.97 -4.24
C CYS A 86 -32.11 -33.97 -3.40
N SER A 87 -32.63 -32.79 -3.05
CA SER A 87 -33.87 -32.65 -2.27
C SER A 87 -35.13 -33.22 -2.94
N GLU A 88 -35.11 -33.39 -4.27
CA GLU A 88 -36.26 -33.83 -5.06
C GLU A 88 -36.23 -35.33 -5.40
N CYS A 89 -35.05 -35.94 -5.48
CA CYS A 89 -34.93 -37.34 -5.95
C CYS A 89 -33.87 -38.18 -5.21
N ASP A 90 -33.25 -37.64 -4.15
CA ASP A 90 -32.19 -38.26 -3.35
C ASP A 90 -30.93 -38.73 -4.12
N ALA A 91 -30.84 -38.44 -5.42
CA ALA A 91 -29.66 -38.73 -6.23
C ALA A 91 -28.48 -37.86 -5.79
N LYS A 92 -27.27 -38.42 -5.91
CA LYS A 92 -26.00 -37.73 -5.60
C LYS A 92 -25.24 -37.31 -6.86
N THR A 93 -25.91 -37.34 -8.00
CA THR A 93 -25.29 -37.07 -9.31
C THR A 93 -25.68 -35.67 -9.75
N PHE A 94 -24.70 -34.77 -9.79
CA PHE A 94 -24.88 -33.38 -10.21
C PHE A 94 -23.96 -33.04 -11.37
N THR A 95 -24.48 -32.28 -12.31
CA THR A 95 -23.76 -31.82 -13.51
C THR A 95 -23.82 -30.29 -13.57
N ARG A 96 -22.76 -29.66 -14.09
CA ARG A 96 -22.67 -28.20 -14.24
C ARG A 96 -23.06 -27.78 -15.66
N SER A 97 -23.96 -26.81 -15.78
CA SER A 97 -24.37 -26.26 -17.07
C SER A 97 -23.31 -25.28 -17.63
N PRO A 98 -23.29 -25.02 -18.94
CA PRO A 98 -22.43 -23.98 -19.53
C PRO A 98 -22.71 -22.56 -18.98
N ALA A 99 -23.92 -22.33 -18.45
CA ALA A 99 -24.32 -21.08 -17.82
C ALA A 99 -23.80 -20.94 -16.37
N GLY A 100 -23.15 -21.97 -15.83
CA GLY A 100 -22.57 -21.95 -14.48
C GLY A 100 -23.51 -22.45 -13.38
N GLU A 101 -24.61 -23.11 -13.72
CA GLU A 101 -25.60 -23.62 -12.76
C GLU A 101 -25.41 -25.11 -12.52
N TRP A 102 -25.56 -25.54 -11.27
CA TRP A 102 -25.59 -26.95 -10.88
C TRP A 102 -27.02 -27.49 -10.93
N TYR A 103 -27.18 -28.62 -11.60
CA TYR A 103 -28.44 -29.35 -11.68
C TYR A 103 -28.24 -30.84 -11.41
N CYS A 104 -29.27 -31.50 -10.92
CA CYS A 104 -29.27 -32.94 -10.71
C CYS A 104 -29.41 -33.67 -12.06
N ASP A 105 -28.55 -34.64 -12.33
CA ASP A 105 -28.55 -35.43 -13.57
C ASP A 105 -29.79 -36.35 -13.67
N SER A 106 -30.32 -36.78 -12.53
CA SER A 106 -31.43 -37.75 -12.48
C SER A 106 -32.82 -37.12 -12.59
N CYS A 107 -33.05 -35.94 -11.99
CA CYS A 107 -34.36 -35.27 -12.02
C CYS A 107 -34.38 -33.91 -12.71
N GLY A 108 -33.22 -33.34 -13.04
CA GLY A 108 -33.09 -32.03 -13.67
C GLY A 108 -33.33 -30.83 -12.74
N ALA A 109 -33.47 -31.05 -11.42
CA ALA A 109 -33.63 -29.97 -10.46
C ALA A 109 -32.38 -29.08 -10.41
N ILE A 110 -32.57 -27.77 -10.56
CA ILE A 110 -31.50 -26.76 -10.47
C ILE A 110 -31.36 -26.36 -9.01
N HIS A 111 -30.15 -26.51 -8.46
CA HIS A 111 -29.89 -26.25 -7.05
C HIS A 111 -29.17 -24.92 -6.78
N THR A 112 -28.64 -24.28 -7.82
CA THR A 112 -27.90 -23.02 -7.68
C THR A 112 -28.43 -21.96 -8.63
N GLN A 113 -28.36 -20.71 -8.22
CA GLN A 113 -28.58 -19.60 -9.14
C GLN A 113 -27.41 -19.47 -10.13
N THR A 114 -27.67 -18.79 -11.25
CA THR A 114 -26.65 -18.44 -12.23
C THR A 114 -25.46 -17.78 -11.54
N GLU A 115 -24.26 -18.27 -11.82
CA GLU A 115 -23.02 -17.72 -11.30
C GLU A 115 -22.91 -16.25 -11.70
N LEU A 116 -22.97 -15.35 -10.72
CA LEU A 116 -22.66 -13.94 -10.92
C LEU A 116 -21.16 -13.84 -11.21
N LYS A 117 -20.80 -13.90 -12.49
CA LYS A 117 -19.44 -13.61 -12.91
C LYS A 117 -19.12 -12.17 -12.50
N HIS A 118 -18.21 -12.00 -11.55
CA HIS A 118 -17.62 -10.71 -11.19
C HIS A 118 -16.75 -10.11 -12.32
N SER A 119 -16.74 -10.72 -13.51
CA SER A 119 -16.10 -10.19 -14.71
C SER A 119 -16.88 -9.00 -15.25
N GLU A 120 -16.16 -7.96 -15.66
CA GLU A 120 -16.76 -6.81 -16.33
C GLU A 120 -17.55 -7.26 -17.57
N PRO A 121 -18.86 -6.94 -17.67
CA PRO A 121 -19.65 -7.32 -18.83
C PRO A 121 -19.06 -6.72 -20.11
N GLY A 122 -18.67 -7.55 -21.07
CA GLY A 122 -17.93 -7.13 -22.28
C GLY A 122 -18.75 -6.31 -23.30
N TRP A 123 -20.08 -6.34 -23.19
CA TRP A 123 -21.05 -5.74 -24.10
C TRP A 123 -21.29 -4.23 -23.98
N THR A 124 -20.79 -3.56 -22.93
CA THR A 124 -20.94 -2.10 -22.76
C THR A 124 -19.62 -1.36 -23.03
N PRO A 125 -19.62 -0.14 -23.57
CA PRO A 125 -18.40 0.67 -23.73
C PRO A 125 -17.70 0.90 -22.37
N ARG A 126 -16.36 0.91 -22.34
CA ARG A 126 -15.57 1.03 -21.09
C ARG A 126 -15.91 2.30 -20.28
N GLU A 127 -16.20 3.41 -20.97
CA GLU A 127 -16.55 4.69 -20.35
C GLU A 127 -17.87 4.65 -19.59
N GLN A 128 -18.84 3.87 -20.06
CA GLN A 128 -20.15 3.69 -19.42
C GLN A 128 -20.11 2.63 -18.30
N ARG A 129 -19.01 1.85 -18.22
CA ARG A 129 -18.78 0.82 -17.20
C ARG A 129 -17.99 1.29 -15.99
N ARG A 130 -17.30 2.43 -16.07
CA ARG A 130 -16.38 2.89 -15.02
C ARG A 130 -17.15 3.39 -13.79
N THR A 131 -17.52 2.48 -12.91
CA THR A 131 -18.22 2.76 -11.63
C THR A 131 -17.28 3.20 -10.51
N GLY A 132 -15.97 3.01 -10.68
CA GLY A 132 -14.97 3.41 -9.69
C GLY A 132 -13.55 3.51 -10.26
N PRO A 133 -12.62 4.11 -9.51
CA PRO A 133 -11.20 4.05 -9.85
C PRO A 133 -10.65 2.63 -9.60
N THR A 134 -9.61 2.25 -10.33
CA THR A 134 -8.88 1.02 -10.03
C THR A 134 -8.33 1.06 -8.61
N GLN A 135 -8.57 -0.01 -7.84
CA GLN A 135 -8.01 -0.15 -6.52
C GLN A 135 -6.55 -0.56 -6.64
N SER A 136 -5.67 0.20 -6.00
CA SER A 136 -4.27 -0.15 -5.88
C SER A 136 -3.78 0.19 -4.48
N ILE A 137 -2.92 -0.63 -3.91
CA ILE A 137 -2.35 -0.46 -2.57
C ILE A 137 -1.42 0.75 -2.59
N SER A 138 -0.75 1.00 -3.72
CA SER A 138 0.07 2.19 -3.96
C SER A 138 -0.72 3.51 -3.97
N ARG A 139 -2.06 3.47 -4.10
CA ARG A 139 -2.91 4.66 -4.09
C ARG A 139 -3.72 4.76 -2.82
N PHE A 140 -3.84 5.99 -2.33
CA PHE A 140 -4.67 6.30 -1.18
C PHE A 140 -6.06 6.75 -1.62
N SER A 141 -7.08 5.90 -1.42
CA SER A 141 -8.47 6.16 -1.79
C SER A 141 -9.34 6.46 -0.56
N VAL A 142 -9.68 7.73 -0.35
CA VAL A 142 -10.65 8.16 0.70
C VAL A 142 -11.84 8.89 0.09
N GLY A 143 -12.05 8.74 -1.23
CA GLY A 143 -13.20 9.29 -1.96
C GLY A 143 -12.81 10.30 -3.04
N THR A 144 -13.80 11.00 -3.56
CA THR A 144 -13.67 11.95 -4.67
C THR A 144 -13.00 13.25 -4.24
N ARG A 145 -12.32 13.91 -5.20
CA ARG A 145 -11.73 15.25 -5.05
C ARG A 145 -12.60 16.25 -5.82
N VAL A 146 -12.95 17.36 -5.18
CA VAL A 146 -13.61 18.49 -5.86
C VAL A 146 -12.58 19.17 -6.76
N GLY A 147 -12.86 19.25 -8.06
CA GLY A 147 -12.07 19.98 -9.05
C GLY A 147 -12.14 21.50 -8.86
N ASN A 148 -11.36 22.24 -9.64
CA ASN A 148 -11.33 23.71 -9.60
C ASN A 148 -11.40 24.28 -11.03
N ASP A 149 -12.37 23.83 -11.81
CA ASP A 149 -12.50 24.21 -13.23
C ASP A 149 -13.16 25.58 -13.41
N SER A 150 -13.90 26.07 -12.42
CA SER A 150 -14.50 27.42 -12.42
C SER A 150 -14.21 28.19 -11.13
N SER A 151 -14.27 29.52 -11.20
CA SER A 151 -14.07 30.40 -10.03
C SER A 151 -15.01 30.05 -8.86
N GLU A 152 -16.24 29.62 -9.15
CA GLU A 152 -17.21 29.18 -8.13
C GLU A 152 -16.81 27.86 -7.47
N THR A 153 -16.17 26.94 -8.21
CA THR A 153 -15.66 25.68 -7.66
C THR A 153 -14.43 25.85 -6.75
N ALA A 154 -13.72 26.98 -6.85
CA ALA A 154 -12.57 27.28 -6.01
C ALA A 154 -12.95 27.35 -4.52
N PHE A 155 -14.14 27.86 -4.22
CA PHE A 155 -14.67 27.89 -2.86
C PHE A 155 -14.82 26.50 -2.25
N TRP A 156 -15.27 25.51 -3.04
CA TRP A 156 -15.48 24.14 -2.61
C TRP A 156 -14.16 23.36 -2.43
N SER A 157 -13.06 23.81 -3.02
CA SER A 157 -11.73 23.19 -2.86
C SER A 157 -11.27 23.08 -1.40
N ARG A 158 -11.74 23.96 -0.50
CA ARG A 158 -11.43 23.90 0.93
C ARG A 158 -11.84 22.57 1.59
N TYR A 159 -12.91 21.94 1.11
CA TYR A 159 -13.39 20.65 1.62
C TYR A 159 -12.50 19.46 1.23
N ASN A 160 -11.57 19.65 0.30
CA ASN A 160 -10.55 18.63 -0.02
C ASN A 160 -9.56 18.42 1.15
N LYS A 161 -9.45 19.36 2.10
CA LYS A 161 -8.58 19.27 3.29
C LYS A 161 -9.26 18.51 4.46
N ARG A 162 -9.82 17.33 4.17
CA ARG A 162 -10.54 16.51 5.15
C ARG A 162 -9.71 15.41 5.82
N LEU A 163 -8.48 15.20 5.35
CA LEU A 163 -7.64 14.09 5.84
C LEU A 163 -6.99 14.43 7.17
N ASN A 164 -7.12 13.52 8.12
CA ASN A 164 -6.35 13.53 9.37
C ASN A 164 -4.84 13.50 9.08
N HIS A 165 -4.03 13.96 10.04
CA HIS A 165 -2.57 14.02 9.90
C HIS A 165 -1.97 12.68 9.41
N LYS A 166 -2.32 11.56 10.06
CA LYS A 166 -1.87 10.21 9.68
C LYS A 166 -2.13 9.90 8.19
N ASN A 167 -3.36 10.15 7.73
CA ASN A 167 -3.78 9.92 6.34
C ASN A 167 -3.10 10.86 5.35
N ARG A 168 -2.80 12.10 5.76
CA ARG A 168 -2.04 13.05 4.93
C ARG A 168 -0.60 12.58 4.74
N THR A 169 0.04 12.12 5.81
CA THR A 169 1.40 11.56 5.78
C THR A 169 1.45 10.30 4.92
N LEU A 170 0.52 9.36 5.11
CA LEU A 170 0.44 8.14 4.29
C LEU A 170 0.26 8.47 2.80
N ARG A 171 -0.68 9.37 2.47
CA ARG A 171 -0.90 9.80 1.08
C ARG A 171 0.35 10.47 0.48
N HIS A 172 1.06 11.27 1.26
CA HIS A 172 2.31 11.90 0.84
C HIS A 172 3.38 10.84 0.56
N GLY A 173 3.64 9.95 1.51
CA GLY A 173 4.63 8.89 1.34
C GLY A 173 4.34 7.94 0.18
N LEU A 174 3.09 7.52 0.00
CA LEU A 174 2.68 6.70 -1.16
C LEU A 174 2.77 7.46 -2.50
N LYS A 175 2.71 8.79 -2.49
CA LYS A 175 2.96 9.59 -3.70
C LYS A 175 4.46 9.64 -4.01
N GLU A 176 5.29 9.93 -3.02
CA GLU A 176 6.74 10.00 -3.19
C GLU A 176 7.34 8.63 -3.54
N LEU A 177 6.85 7.55 -2.93
CA LEU A 177 7.22 6.18 -3.28
C LEU A 177 6.94 5.87 -4.76
N ARG A 178 5.77 6.26 -5.27
CA ARG A 178 5.41 6.06 -6.68
C ARG A 178 6.22 6.94 -7.64
N ALA A 179 6.57 8.15 -7.22
CA ALA A 179 7.47 9.00 -8.01
C ALA A 179 8.85 8.33 -8.12
N LEU A 180 9.38 7.85 -7.00
CA LEU A 180 10.67 7.15 -6.95
C LEU A 180 10.66 5.84 -7.76
N THR A 181 9.61 5.01 -7.66
CA THR A 181 9.51 3.78 -8.44
C THR A 181 9.40 4.07 -9.94
N SER A 182 8.68 5.14 -10.31
CA SER A 182 8.59 5.59 -11.70
C SER A 182 9.93 6.09 -12.23
N SER A 183 10.72 6.82 -11.44
CA SER A 183 12.07 7.27 -11.84
C SER A 183 13.03 6.10 -12.02
N LEU A 184 12.92 5.06 -11.20
CA LEU A 184 13.75 3.86 -11.26
C LEU A 184 13.25 2.81 -12.26
N GLU A 185 12.17 3.12 -13.00
CA GLU A 185 11.49 2.20 -13.93
C GLU A 185 11.16 0.83 -13.30
N ALA A 186 10.83 0.84 -12.00
CA ALA A 186 10.46 -0.35 -11.27
C ALA A 186 9.09 -0.87 -11.74
N ASN A 187 8.93 -2.20 -11.75
CA ASN A 187 7.67 -2.82 -12.15
C ASN A 187 6.51 -2.48 -11.17
N ASP A 188 5.28 -2.61 -11.67
CA ASP A 188 4.07 -2.33 -10.87
C ASP A 188 3.98 -3.25 -9.65
N THR A 189 4.39 -4.52 -9.78
CA THR A 189 4.38 -5.50 -8.69
C THR A 189 5.23 -5.03 -7.51
N LEU A 190 6.47 -4.59 -7.78
CA LEU A 190 7.37 -4.07 -6.76
C LEU A 190 6.85 -2.77 -6.16
N THR A 191 6.21 -1.92 -6.97
CA THR A 191 5.56 -0.69 -6.50
C THR A 191 4.45 -0.99 -5.50
N GLU A 192 3.57 -1.96 -5.80
CA GLU A 192 2.47 -2.36 -4.92
C GLU A 192 2.97 -3.02 -3.63
N GLN A 193 4.00 -3.87 -3.71
CA GLN A 193 4.60 -4.52 -2.54
C GLN A 193 5.34 -3.53 -1.64
N SER A 194 6.07 -2.59 -2.23
CA SER A 194 6.70 -1.49 -1.50
C SER A 194 5.65 -0.62 -0.79
N ALA A 195 4.52 -0.37 -1.45
CA ALA A 195 3.41 0.36 -0.86
C ALA A 195 2.72 -0.41 0.27
N PHE A 196 2.61 -1.74 0.14
CA PHE A 196 2.11 -2.62 1.19
C PHE A 196 3.00 -2.54 2.44
N LEU A 197 4.32 -2.70 2.28
CA LEU A 197 5.27 -2.57 3.38
C LEU A 197 5.19 -1.16 4.00
N PHE A 198 5.16 -0.12 3.17
CA PHE A 198 5.07 1.27 3.65
C PHE A 198 3.79 1.54 4.47
N ARG A 199 2.64 0.97 4.07
CA ARG A 199 1.39 1.06 4.84
C ARG A 199 1.54 0.41 6.20
N ARG A 200 2.11 -0.79 6.27
CA ARG A 200 2.37 -1.49 7.53
C ARG A 200 3.24 -0.64 8.46
N VAL A 201 4.33 -0.09 7.93
CA VAL A 201 5.23 0.84 8.66
C VAL A 201 4.50 2.09 9.15
N ALA A 202 3.57 2.62 8.36
CA ALA A 202 2.76 3.77 8.74
C ALA A 202 1.75 3.46 9.85
N ASP A 203 1.09 2.31 9.76
CA ASP A 203 0.06 1.86 10.70
C ASP A 203 0.67 1.51 12.07
N ASP A 204 1.87 0.93 12.08
CA ASP A 204 2.66 0.65 13.29
C ASP A 204 3.24 1.93 13.93
N GLY A 205 3.04 3.11 13.33
CA GLY A 205 3.47 4.39 13.87
C GLY A 205 4.96 4.67 13.73
N PHE A 206 5.67 3.90 12.90
CA PHE A 206 7.12 3.93 12.80
C PHE A 206 7.67 5.09 11.95
N LEU A 207 6.78 5.92 11.40
CA LEU A 207 7.13 7.15 10.65
C LEU A 207 7.50 8.33 11.56
N VAL A 208 7.21 8.26 12.86
CA VAL A 208 7.43 9.40 13.77
C VAL A 208 8.93 9.63 13.97
N GLY A 209 9.38 10.86 13.71
CA GLY A 209 10.77 11.25 13.84
C GLY A 209 11.63 10.97 12.60
N HIS A 210 11.04 10.49 11.51
CA HIS A 210 11.74 10.20 10.25
C HIS A 210 11.16 10.98 9.09
N SER A 211 11.97 11.16 8.04
CA SER A 211 11.47 11.67 6.77
C SER A 211 10.59 10.59 6.13
N VAL A 212 9.40 10.98 5.72
CA VAL A 212 8.43 10.09 5.05
C VAL A 212 9.03 9.53 3.76
N GLU A 213 9.78 10.38 3.05
CA GLU A 213 10.51 10.06 1.83
C GLU A 213 11.62 9.04 2.10
N SER A 214 12.41 9.24 3.17
CA SER A 214 13.46 8.29 3.58
C SER A 214 12.92 6.90 3.87
N MET A 215 11.74 6.82 4.50
CA MET A 215 11.10 5.55 4.81
C MET A 215 10.49 4.91 3.56
N GLY A 216 9.92 5.69 2.64
CA GLY A 216 9.47 5.20 1.33
C GLY A 216 10.62 4.58 0.53
N ALA A 217 11.76 5.28 0.44
CA ALA A 217 12.97 4.77 -0.21
C ALA A 217 13.51 3.50 0.46
N ALA A 218 13.48 3.43 1.79
CA ALA A 218 13.89 2.24 2.53
C ALA A 218 12.96 1.04 2.27
N CYS A 219 11.64 1.26 2.25
CA CYS A 219 10.67 0.21 1.92
C CYS A 219 10.92 -0.34 0.53
N LEU A 220 11.12 0.53 -0.48
CA LEU A 220 11.45 0.11 -1.84
C LEU A 220 12.75 -0.70 -1.89
N HIS A 221 13.79 -0.27 -1.18
CA HIS A 221 15.07 -0.98 -1.19
C HIS A 221 14.96 -2.39 -0.59
N VAL A 222 14.20 -2.53 0.49
CA VAL A 222 14.00 -3.80 1.18
C VAL A 222 13.18 -4.76 0.32
N THR A 223 12.05 -4.32 -0.21
CA THR A 223 11.22 -5.15 -1.11
C THR A 223 11.96 -5.51 -2.39
N ALA A 224 12.74 -4.58 -2.96
CA ALA A 224 13.54 -4.84 -4.16
C ALA A 224 14.54 -5.98 -3.94
N ARG A 225 15.14 -6.04 -2.74
CA ARG A 225 16.05 -7.12 -2.36
C ARG A 225 15.32 -8.44 -2.11
N GLU A 226 14.16 -8.41 -1.48
CA GLU A 226 13.31 -9.61 -1.30
C GLU A 226 12.85 -10.20 -2.64
N HIS A 227 12.63 -9.37 -3.65
CA HIS A 227 12.23 -9.78 -4.99
C HIS A 227 13.39 -10.10 -5.94
N HIS A 228 14.63 -10.13 -5.45
CA HIS A 228 15.83 -10.37 -6.26
C HIS A 228 15.99 -9.39 -7.45
N VAL A 229 15.46 -8.16 -7.32
CA VAL A 229 15.68 -7.05 -8.27
C VAL A 229 16.27 -5.85 -7.51
N PRO A 230 17.47 -6.00 -6.90
CA PRO A 230 18.06 -4.99 -6.03
C PRO A 230 18.47 -3.74 -6.82
N PHE A 231 18.15 -2.57 -6.27
CA PHE A 231 18.73 -1.30 -6.72
C PHE A 231 19.88 -0.89 -5.78
N PRO A 232 21.04 -0.44 -6.32
CA PRO A 232 22.08 0.20 -5.53
C PRO A 232 21.50 1.35 -4.70
N LEU A 233 21.86 1.44 -3.42
CA LEU A 233 21.37 2.50 -2.53
C LEU A 233 21.69 3.91 -3.03
N LYS A 234 22.81 4.08 -3.73
CA LYS A 234 23.18 5.35 -4.35
C LYS A 234 22.25 5.73 -5.50
N GLN A 235 21.90 4.78 -6.38
CA GLN A 235 20.90 4.99 -7.42
C GLN A 235 19.57 5.47 -6.84
N ILE A 236 19.11 4.84 -5.75
CA ILE A 236 17.88 5.27 -5.05
C ILE A 236 18.04 6.69 -4.47
N ALA A 237 19.21 7.02 -3.94
CA ALA A 237 19.48 8.34 -3.36
C ALA A 237 19.55 9.44 -4.43
N ASP A 238 20.07 9.15 -5.61
CA ASP A 238 20.18 10.09 -6.72
C ASP A 238 18.80 10.50 -7.26
N GLU A 239 17.84 9.55 -7.27
CA GLU A 239 16.44 9.77 -7.68
C GLU A 239 15.52 10.25 -6.53
N SER A 240 16.06 10.40 -5.32
CA SER A 240 15.30 10.75 -4.13
C SER A 240 15.64 12.16 -3.64
N PRO A 241 14.68 12.91 -3.07
CA PRO A 241 14.97 14.21 -2.44
C PRO A 241 15.77 14.09 -1.12
N VAL A 242 16.19 12.88 -0.74
CA VAL A 242 16.78 12.56 0.56
C VAL A 242 18.22 12.08 0.41
N SER A 243 19.09 12.52 1.31
CA SER A 243 20.49 12.06 1.34
C SER A 243 20.63 10.56 1.57
N LEU A 244 21.67 9.97 0.97
CA LEU A 244 22.04 8.56 1.11
C LEU A 244 22.12 8.10 2.57
N GLU A 245 22.67 8.92 3.46
CA GLU A 245 22.81 8.59 4.89
C GLU A 245 21.47 8.39 5.59
N LYS A 246 20.48 9.24 5.29
CA LYS A 246 19.14 9.12 5.85
C LYS A 246 18.45 7.85 5.35
N ILE A 247 18.62 7.51 4.06
CA ILE A 247 18.08 6.27 3.48
C ILE A 247 18.73 5.05 4.15
N LYS A 248 20.06 5.03 4.31
CA LYS A 248 20.78 3.96 5.03
C LYS A 248 20.27 3.78 6.46
N ASN A 249 20.10 4.88 7.19
CA ASN A 249 19.59 4.84 8.56
C ASN A 249 18.16 4.28 8.61
N ALA A 250 17.30 4.68 7.67
CA ALA A 250 15.94 4.17 7.55
C ALA A 250 15.92 2.67 7.23
N VAL A 251 16.77 2.20 6.30
CA VAL A 251 16.91 0.76 5.97
C VAL A 251 17.36 -0.03 7.18
N SER A 252 18.44 0.36 7.84
CA SER A 252 18.96 -0.36 9.01
C SER A 252 17.93 -0.45 10.14
N ARG A 253 17.15 0.62 10.32
CA ARG A 253 16.09 0.64 11.33
C ARG A 253 14.91 -0.26 10.95
N LEU A 254 14.49 -0.24 9.69
CA LEU A 254 13.42 -1.09 9.18
C LEU A 254 13.78 -2.58 9.32
N LEU A 255 14.99 -2.95 8.91
CA LEU A 255 15.48 -4.33 9.05
C LEU A 255 15.50 -4.79 10.52
N LYS A 256 15.91 -3.91 11.44
CA LYS A 256 15.96 -4.21 12.87
C LYS A 256 14.58 -4.35 13.50
N GLU A 257 13.63 -3.49 13.14
CA GLU A 257 12.31 -3.48 13.76
C GLU A 257 11.45 -4.67 13.31
N TYR A 258 11.52 -5.01 12.02
CA TYR A 258 10.74 -6.08 11.43
C TYR A 258 11.48 -7.43 11.41
N ASP A 259 12.67 -7.49 12.02
CA ASP A 259 13.58 -8.65 12.01
C ASP A 259 13.72 -9.30 10.62
N LEU A 260 13.86 -8.45 9.60
CA LEU A 260 13.94 -8.89 8.21
C LEU A 260 15.36 -9.37 7.92
N GLN A 261 15.50 -10.69 7.76
CA GLN A 261 16.75 -11.34 7.41
C GLN A 261 16.99 -11.27 5.90
N VAL A 262 17.23 -10.07 5.38
CA VAL A 262 17.49 -9.86 3.95
C VAL A 262 18.97 -10.07 3.65
N ALA A 263 19.31 -11.14 2.93
CA ALA A 263 20.68 -11.44 2.52
C ALA A 263 21.22 -10.39 1.54
N PRO A 264 22.53 -10.06 1.57
CA PRO A 264 23.15 -9.21 0.55
C PRO A 264 22.89 -9.78 -0.86
N PRO A 265 22.63 -8.93 -1.86
CA PRO A 265 22.41 -9.41 -3.22
C PRO A 265 23.70 -9.98 -3.81
N GLU A 266 23.57 -11.03 -4.62
CA GLU A 266 24.71 -11.55 -5.37
C GLU A 266 25.16 -10.58 -6.48
N PRO A 267 26.45 -10.53 -6.83
CA PRO A 267 26.94 -9.71 -7.93
C PRO A 267 26.29 -10.06 -9.29
N SER A 268 25.94 -11.34 -9.49
CA SER A 268 25.34 -11.89 -10.70
C SER A 268 24.05 -11.17 -11.12
N VAL A 269 23.26 -10.72 -10.14
CA VAL A 269 21.96 -10.08 -10.35
C VAL A 269 22.09 -8.72 -11.06
N PHE A 270 23.21 -8.03 -10.88
CA PHE A 270 23.42 -6.71 -11.48
C PHE A 270 23.96 -6.77 -12.91
N LEU A 271 24.56 -7.89 -13.32
CA LEU A 271 25.25 -8.01 -14.61
C LEU A 271 24.37 -7.70 -15.83
N PRO A 272 23.13 -8.20 -15.94
CA PRO A 272 22.32 -7.97 -17.13
C PRO A 272 22.02 -6.48 -17.35
N ARG A 273 21.71 -5.78 -16.26
CA ARG A 273 21.39 -4.35 -16.30
C ARG A 273 22.64 -3.52 -16.62
N PHE A 274 23.72 -3.72 -15.86
CA PHE A 274 24.97 -2.98 -16.06
C PHE A 274 25.58 -3.21 -17.45
N ALA A 275 25.54 -4.46 -17.96
CA ALA A 275 26.01 -4.73 -19.31
C ALA A 275 25.17 -4.03 -20.38
N SER A 276 23.86 -3.92 -20.17
CA SER A 276 22.95 -3.24 -21.11
C SER A 276 23.14 -1.72 -21.09
N GLU A 277 23.24 -1.13 -19.90
CA GLU A 277 23.51 0.31 -19.72
C GLU A 277 24.90 0.71 -20.25
N ALA A 278 25.90 -0.16 -20.11
CA ALA A 278 27.25 0.05 -20.64
C ALA A 278 27.41 -0.30 -22.14
N GLY A 279 26.35 -0.81 -22.79
CA GLY A 279 26.38 -1.14 -24.23
C GLY A 279 27.27 -2.34 -24.60
N LEU A 280 27.51 -3.28 -23.67
CA LEU A 280 28.36 -4.45 -23.89
C LEU A 280 27.64 -5.53 -24.71
N SER A 281 28.39 -6.32 -25.48
CA SER A 281 27.80 -7.40 -26.28
C SER A 281 27.23 -8.53 -25.43
N SER A 282 26.41 -9.37 -26.09
CA SER A 282 25.89 -10.59 -25.47
C SER A 282 27.00 -11.58 -25.12
N GLU A 283 28.11 -11.60 -25.87
CA GLU A 283 29.26 -12.47 -25.61
C GLU A 283 29.95 -12.06 -24.30
N THR A 284 30.23 -10.76 -24.14
CA THR A 284 30.77 -10.19 -22.89
C THR A 284 29.85 -10.46 -21.70
N ARG A 285 28.53 -10.29 -21.88
CA ARG A 285 27.54 -10.56 -20.82
C ARG A 285 27.54 -12.03 -20.38
N GLN A 286 27.62 -12.95 -21.33
CA GLN A 286 27.66 -14.39 -21.05
C GLN A 286 28.96 -14.76 -20.32
N CYS A 287 30.09 -14.24 -20.79
CA CYS A 287 31.39 -14.41 -20.14
C CYS A 287 31.37 -13.91 -18.68
N ALA A 288 30.85 -12.70 -18.46
CA ALA A 288 30.69 -12.13 -17.13
C ALA A 288 29.82 -12.99 -16.20
N TYR A 289 28.75 -13.60 -16.72
CA TYR A 289 27.90 -14.50 -15.94
C TYR A 289 28.66 -15.76 -15.50
N HIS A 290 29.47 -16.35 -16.38
CA HIS A 290 30.32 -17.50 -16.03
C HIS A 290 31.34 -17.16 -14.95
N ILE A 291 32.03 -16.02 -15.08
CA ILE A 291 32.99 -15.55 -14.07
C ILE A 291 32.29 -15.31 -12.72
N ALA A 292 31.15 -14.63 -12.72
CA ALA A 292 30.41 -14.34 -11.49
C ALA A 292 29.92 -15.60 -10.80
N ARG A 293 29.45 -16.59 -11.55
CA ARG A 293 29.01 -17.87 -11.00
C ARG A 293 30.19 -18.64 -10.37
N ALA A 294 31.33 -18.71 -11.05
CA ALA A 294 32.51 -19.39 -10.52
C ALA A 294 33.03 -18.69 -9.23
N MET A 295 33.08 -17.36 -9.23
CA MET A 295 33.42 -16.58 -8.03
C MET A 295 32.39 -16.70 -6.90
N ALA A 296 31.12 -16.99 -7.23
CA ALA A 296 30.07 -17.25 -6.27
C ALA A 296 30.27 -18.62 -5.59
N GLU A 297 30.54 -19.66 -6.38
CA GLU A 297 30.82 -21.02 -5.92
C GLU A 297 32.07 -21.07 -5.00
N ASP A 298 33.11 -20.31 -5.33
CA ASP A 298 34.35 -20.23 -4.54
C ASP A 298 34.31 -19.23 -3.36
N GLY A 299 33.18 -18.52 -3.17
CA GLY A 299 33.01 -17.56 -2.07
C GLY A 299 33.93 -16.33 -2.11
N LYS A 300 34.60 -16.05 -3.24
CA LYS A 300 35.58 -14.95 -3.36
C LYS A 300 34.96 -13.55 -3.30
N HIS A 301 33.66 -13.45 -3.53
CA HIS A 301 32.88 -12.22 -3.48
C HIS A 301 32.44 -11.82 -2.05
N ILE A 302 32.62 -12.70 -1.05
CA ILE A 302 32.16 -12.48 0.33
C ILE A 302 32.93 -11.33 0.98
N GLY A 303 32.21 -10.42 1.66
CA GLY A 303 32.79 -9.26 2.33
C GLY A 303 33.11 -8.09 1.38
N GLN A 304 32.82 -8.23 0.09
CA GLN A 304 32.98 -7.18 -0.90
C GLN A 304 31.63 -6.55 -1.24
N SER A 305 31.66 -5.34 -1.81
CA SER A 305 30.44 -4.68 -2.27
C SER A 305 29.92 -5.36 -3.55
N PRO A 306 28.67 -5.88 -3.58
CA PRO A 306 28.17 -6.64 -4.73
C PRO A 306 28.20 -5.86 -6.05
N THR A 307 27.83 -4.57 -6.02
CA THR A 307 27.83 -3.71 -7.22
C THR A 307 29.24 -3.47 -7.76
N GLY A 308 30.22 -3.24 -6.89
CA GLY A 308 31.61 -3.07 -7.28
C GLY A 308 32.23 -4.34 -7.85
N VAL A 309 31.90 -5.50 -7.29
CA VAL A 309 32.33 -6.80 -7.82
C VAL A 309 31.70 -7.06 -9.19
N ALA A 310 30.39 -6.80 -9.35
CA ALA A 310 29.70 -6.92 -10.64
C ALA A 310 30.36 -6.05 -11.73
N ALA A 311 30.70 -4.80 -11.42
CA ALA A 311 31.39 -3.90 -12.34
C ALA A 311 32.79 -4.41 -12.71
N ALA A 312 33.54 -4.92 -11.74
CA ALA A 312 34.87 -5.49 -11.96
C ALA A 312 34.83 -6.77 -12.81
N ILE A 313 33.80 -7.61 -12.63
CA ILE A 313 33.57 -8.80 -13.45
C ILE A 313 33.27 -8.42 -14.90
N LEU A 314 32.39 -7.42 -15.12
CA LEU A 314 32.11 -6.94 -16.47
C LEU A 314 33.35 -6.37 -17.15
N TYR A 315 34.19 -5.62 -16.41
CA TYR A 315 35.45 -5.12 -16.93
C TYR A 315 36.41 -6.25 -17.34
N GLY A 316 36.48 -7.31 -16.53
CA GLY A 316 37.27 -8.51 -16.85
C GLY A 316 36.77 -9.25 -18.08
N ALA A 317 35.46 -9.48 -18.14
CA ALA A 317 34.81 -10.13 -19.28
C ALA A 317 35.01 -9.35 -20.58
N ALA A 318 34.86 -8.02 -20.54
CA ALA A 318 35.07 -7.15 -21.69
C ALA A 318 36.52 -7.27 -22.21
N LYS A 319 37.51 -7.30 -21.30
CA LYS A 319 38.91 -7.55 -21.68
C LYS A 319 39.14 -8.91 -22.31
N GLN A 320 38.52 -9.98 -21.80
CA GLN A 320 38.65 -11.31 -22.38
C GLN A 320 38.01 -11.41 -23.77
N CYS A 321 36.89 -10.70 -23.98
CA CYS A 321 36.21 -10.63 -25.27
C CYS A 321 36.83 -9.61 -26.25
N GLY A 322 37.85 -8.85 -25.83
CA GLY A 322 38.51 -7.84 -26.67
C GLY A 322 37.70 -6.57 -26.89
N GLU A 323 36.70 -6.28 -26.05
CA GLU A 323 35.95 -5.02 -26.08
C GLU A 323 36.68 -3.92 -25.32
N GLU A 324 36.82 -2.75 -25.94
CA GLU A 324 37.39 -1.57 -25.28
C GLU A 324 36.36 -0.93 -24.35
N VAL A 325 36.65 -0.94 -23.05
CA VAL A 325 35.77 -0.36 -22.03
C VAL A 325 36.57 0.49 -21.05
N VAL A 326 36.08 1.71 -20.79
CA VAL A 326 36.67 2.62 -19.82
C VAL A 326 36.16 2.29 -18.42
N GLN A 327 37.06 2.27 -17.42
CA GLN A 327 36.67 1.98 -16.03
C GLN A 327 35.72 3.04 -15.47
N GLU A 328 35.83 4.29 -15.93
CA GLU A 328 34.97 5.40 -15.54
C GLU A 328 33.52 5.15 -15.94
N ASP A 329 33.28 4.70 -17.16
CA ASP A 329 31.94 4.39 -17.67
C ASP A 329 31.28 3.28 -16.86
N LEU A 330 31.99 2.16 -16.63
CA LEU A 330 31.48 1.06 -15.81
C LEU A 330 31.27 1.45 -14.34
N ALA A 331 32.16 2.27 -13.78
CA ALA A 331 32.02 2.74 -12.40
C ALA A 331 30.78 3.62 -12.24
N SER A 332 30.48 4.46 -13.25
CA SER A 332 29.29 5.32 -13.27
C SER A 332 28.00 4.49 -13.28
N VAL A 333 27.90 3.49 -14.17
CA VAL A 333 26.77 2.55 -14.30
C VAL A 333 26.54 1.75 -13.01
N ALA A 334 27.62 1.35 -12.33
CA ALA A 334 27.53 0.60 -11.09
C ALA A 334 27.36 1.47 -9.82
N PHE A 335 27.28 2.79 -9.96
CA PHE A 335 27.21 3.76 -8.86
C PHE A 335 28.37 3.61 -7.86
N VAL A 336 29.57 3.26 -8.33
CA VAL A 336 30.79 3.10 -7.51
C VAL A 336 31.86 4.10 -7.94
N SER A 337 32.86 4.34 -7.08
CA SER A 337 34.01 5.14 -7.51
C SER A 337 34.95 4.30 -8.37
N VAL A 338 35.67 4.96 -9.29
CA VAL A 338 36.70 4.32 -10.13
C VAL A 338 37.74 3.59 -9.28
N VAL A 339 38.13 4.17 -8.15
CA VAL A 339 39.06 3.54 -7.18
C VAL A 339 38.48 2.25 -6.61
N THR A 340 37.17 2.21 -6.34
CA THR A 340 36.50 0.99 -5.86
C THR A 340 36.52 -0.07 -6.94
N LEU A 341 36.16 0.27 -8.18
CA LEU A 341 36.20 -0.66 -9.31
C LEU A 341 37.62 -1.19 -9.52
N SER A 342 38.62 -0.32 -9.55
CA SER A 342 40.03 -0.69 -9.71
C SER A 342 40.52 -1.64 -8.61
N ARG A 343 40.12 -1.41 -7.35
CA ARG A 343 40.43 -2.33 -6.25
C ARG A 343 39.77 -3.69 -6.43
N GLN A 344 38.49 -3.73 -6.78
CA GLN A 344 37.77 -5.00 -6.99
C GLN A 344 38.30 -5.74 -8.22
N TRP A 345 38.71 -5.01 -9.25
CA TRP A 345 39.35 -5.58 -10.43
C TRP A 345 40.62 -6.35 -10.09
N GLN A 346 41.45 -5.89 -9.15
CA GLN A 346 42.62 -6.67 -8.74
C GLN A 346 42.25 -8.02 -8.13
N THR A 347 41.15 -8.10 -7.38
CA THR A 347 40.66 -9.37 -6.84
C THR A 347 40.15 -10.27 -7.97
N VAL A 348 39.32 -9.75 -8.87
CA VAL A 348 38.80 -10.50 -10.03
C VAL A 348 39.95 -10.98 -10.91
N LYS A 349 40.93 -10.12 -11.18
CA LYS A 349 42.12 -10.46 -11.97
C LYS A 349 42.92 -11.60 -11.32
N SER A 350 43.21 -11.51 -10.02
CA SER A 350 43.93 -12.59 -9.32
C SER A 350 43.20 -13.93 -9.36
N TYR A 351 41.87 -13.90 -9.43
CA TYR A 351 41.05 -15.08 -9.57
C TYR A 351 41.15 -15.66 -10.98
N LEU A 352 41.00 -14.82 -12.01
CA LEU A 352 41.13 -15.23 -13.42
C LEU A 352 42.52 -15.78 -13.74
N ASP A 353 43.59 -15.10 -13.30
CA ASP A 353 44.98 -15.54 -13.46
C ASP A 353 45.20 -16.89 -12.73
N GLY A 354 44.50 -17.15 -11.62
CA GLY A 354 44.58 -18.41 -10.88
C GLY A 354 43.88 -19.57 -11.60
N VAL A 355 42.79 -19.31 -12.32
CA VAL A 355 42.05 -20.32 -13.10
C VAL A 355 42.82 -20.71 -14.36
N GLU A 356 43.57 -19.80 -14.99
CA GLU A 356 44.40 -20.11 -16.16
C GLU A 356 45.64 -20.97 -15.81
N ASN A 357 46.06 -20.97 -14.55
CA ASN A 357 47.24 -21.70 -14.07
C ASN A 357 46.90 -23.02 -13.33
N ALA A 358 45.62 -23.38 -13.24
CA ALA A 358 45.11 -24.61 -12.61
C ALA A 358 44.55 -25.55 -13.67
#